data_AF-A0A3B0VKP5-F1
#
_entry.id   AF-A0A3B0VKP5-F1
#
_cell.length_a   1.000
_cell.length_b   1.000
_cell.length_c   1.000
_cell.angle_alpha   90.00
_cell.angle_beta   90.00
_cell.angle_gamma   90.00
#
_symmetry.space_group_name_H-M   'P 1'
#
loop_
_entity.id
_entity.type
_entity.pdbx_description
1 polymer ?
#
loop_
_entity_poly.entity_id
_entity_poly.type
_entity_poly.pdbx_seq_one_letter_code
_entity_poly.pdbx_strand_id
1 'polypeptide(L)'
;DSWFSGEPRALREILEEEPDPQYTISEKLWQGHINRSKRNKARGTGFTVKLADLDKPSNTIVARYGKDGKECLIGQEEKPPRMLTLRETARIQGFPETFKPAPTRTQGYRQFGNSVAVPVVTKLAEKIKSYLDRL
;
A
#
# COMPACT_ATOMS: atom_id res chain seq x y z
N ASP A 1 -20.10 14.32 13.10
CA ASP A 1 -19.34 14.96 12.00
C ASP A 1 -18.21 14.14 11.38
N SER A 2 -17.95 12.89 11.76
CA SER A 2 -16.99 12.07 11.02
C SER A 2 -17.68 11.23 9.94
N TRP A 3 -17.20 11.35 8.70
CA TRP A 3 -17.67 10.55 7.56
C TRP A 3 -17.30 9.05 7.71
N PHE A 4 -16.31 8.79 8.56
CA PHE A 4 -15.82 7.46 8.93
C PHE A 4 -15.71 7.39 10.46
N SER A 5 -16.14 6.28 11.04
CA SER A 5 -16.04 5.98 12.48
C SER A 5 -15.32 4.66 12.69
N GLY A 6 -14.83 4.44 13.91
CA GLY A 6 -14.10 3.24 14.30
C GLY A 6 -12.59 3.41 14.31
N GLU A 7 -11.90 2.40 14.82
CA GLU A 7 -10.44 2.37 14.87
C GLU A 7 -9.83 2.14 13.47
N PRO A 8 -8.64 2.69 13.20
CA PRO A 8 -7.91 2.39 11.98
C PRO A 8 -7.66 0.89 11.83
N ARG A 9 -7.95 0.34 10.66
CA ARG A 9 -7.74 -1.08 10.36
C ARG A 9 -6.26 -1.42 10.27
N ALA A 10 -5.89 -2.58 10.80
CA ALA A 10 -4.52 -3.05 10.79
C ALA A 10 -4.13 -3.57 9.41
N LEU A 11 -2.87 -3.34 9.00
CA LEU A 11 -2.36 -3.81 7.71
C LEU A 11 -2.46 -5.33 7.57
N ARG A 12 -2.29 -6.10 8.64
CA ARG A 12 -2.42 -7.56 8.63
C ARG A 12 -3.77 -8.05 8.05
N GLU A 13 -4.83 -7.27 8.19
CA GLU A 13 -6.18 -7.67 7.75
C GLU A 13 -6.35 -7.73 6.23
N ILE A 14 -5.45 -7.10 5.46
CA ILE A 14 -5.54 -7.07 3.99
C ILE A 14 -4.56 -8.02 3.31
N LEU A 15 -3.64 -8.62 4.09
CA LEU A 15 -2.59 -9.48 3.56
C LEU A 15 -3.16 -10.81 3.05
N GLU A 16 -2.55 -11.33 2.00
CA GLU A 16 -2.80 -12.71 1.56
C GLU A 16 -2.04 -13.69 2.47
N GLU A 17 -2.67 -14.83 2.78
CA GLU A 17 -2.05 -15.88 3.59
C GLU A 17 -0.82 -16.47 2.88
N GLU A 18 -0.96 -16.74 1.58
CA GLU A 18 0.09 -17.30 0.73
C GLU A 18 0.37 -16.38 -0.47
N PRO A 19 1.10 -15.26 -0.24
CA PRO A 19 1.42 -14.32 -1.31
C PRO A 19 2.43 -14.93 -2.29
N ASP A 20 2.24 -14.66 -3.58
CA ASP A 20 3.13 -15.15 -4.62
C ASP A 20 4.60 -14.70 -4.37
N PRO A 21 5.58 -15.63 -4.36
CA PRO A 21 6.99 -15.32 -4.12
C PRO A 21 7.57 -14.24 -5.04
N GLN A 22 6.99 -13.99 -6.22
CA GLN A 22 7.42 -12.94 -7.14
C GLN A 22 7.40 -11.52 -6.52
N TYR A 23 6.65 -11.32 -5.43
CA TYR A 23 6.58 -10.06 -4.72
C TYR A 23 7.74 -9.85 -3.73
N THR A 24 8.51 -10.89 -3.42
CA THR A 24 9.75 -10.78 -2.64
C THR A 24 10.78 -9.96 -3.41
N ILE A 25 11.35 -8.92 -2.79
CA ILE A 25 12.39 -8.13 -3.46
C ILE A 25 13.68 -8.93 -3.53
N SER A 26 14.52 -8.64 -4.53
CA SER A 26 15.82 -9.30 -4.63
C SER A 26 16.75 -8.88 -3.48
N GLU A 27 17.67 -9.77 -3.11
CA GLU A 27 18.72 -9.50 -2.11
C GLU A 27 19.50 -8.22 -2.45
N LYS A 28 19.84 -8.04 -3.73
CA LYS A 28 20.53 -6.84 -4.22
C LYS A 28 19.73 -5.56 -3.98
N LEU A 29 18.41 -5.58 -4.20
CA LEU A 29 17.56 -4.42 -3.95
C LEU A 29 17.46 -4.14 -2.44
N TRP A 30 17.30 -5.19 -1.63
CA TRP A 30 17.26 -5.06 -0.17
C TRP A 30 18.55 -4.48 0.41
N GLN A 31 19.70 -5.01 0.00
CA GLN A 31 21.01 -4.47 0.38
C GLN A 31 21.16 -3.01 -0.07
N GLY A 32 20.62 -2.65 -1.25
CA GLY A 32 20.55 -1.28 -1.73
C GLY A 32 19.78 -0.34 -0.80
N HIS A 33 18.63 -0.78 -0.27
CA HIS A 33 17.83 -0.04 0.71
C HIS A 33 18.58 0.13 2.04
N ILE A 34 19.24 -0.92 2.53
CA ILE A 34 20.07 -0.88 3.74
C ILE A 34 21.22 0.13 3.59
N ASN A 35 21.97 0.03 2.50
CA ASN A 35 23.12 0.89 2.23
C ASN A 35 22.71 2.36 2.08
N ARG A 36 21.58 2.63 1.39
CA ARG A 36 21.02 3.98 1.28
C ARG A 36 20.61 4.52 2.66
N SER A 37 20.02 3.68 3.50
CA SER A 37 19.62 4.07 4.86
C SER A 37 20.83 4.41 5.73
N LYS A 38 21.92 3.63 5.65
CA LYS A 38 23.19 3.93 6.34
C LYS A 38 23.76 5.29 5.91
N ARG A 39 23.83 5.55 4.59
CA ARG A 39 24.31 6.85 4.06
C ARG A 39 23.41 8.01 4.48
N ASN A 40 22.09 7.82 4.48
CA ASN A 40 21.15 8.87 4.85
C ASN A 40 21.25 9.22 6.35
N LYS A 41 21.40 8.21 7.22
CA LYS A 41 21.69 8.40 8.65
C LYS A 41 23.01 9.15 8.87
N ALA A 42 24.08 8.75 8.18
CA ALA A 42 25.39 9.40 8.28
C ALA A 42 25.34 10.88 7.84
N ARG A 43 24.47 11.23 6.89
CA ARG A 43 24.23 12.61 6.44
C ARG A 43 23.26 13.41 7.33
N GLY A 44 22.73 12.83 8.41
CA GLY A 44 21.72 13.47 9.24
C GLY A 44 20.35 13.63 8.57
N THR A 45 20.09 12.88 7.49
CA THR A 45 18.82 12.93 6.76
C THR A 45 17.89 11.80 7.22
N GLY A 46 16.63 12.12 7.54
CA GLY A 46 15.66 11.16 8.12
C GLY A 46 15.12 10.07 7.19
N PHE A 47 15.65 9.95 5.96
CA PHE A 47 15.09 9.05 4.94
C PHE A 47 15.69 7.64 5.03
N THR A 48 15.12 6.76 5.85
CA THR A 48 15.55 5.35 5.95
C THR A 48 14.47 4.41 5.43
N VAL A 49 14.85 3.18 5.08
CA VAL A 49 13.91 2.08 4.88
C VAL A 49 13.43 1.58 6.25
N LYS A 50 12.17 1.15 6.32
CA LYS A 50 11.57 0.50 7.49
C LYS A 50 10.65 -0.61 6.98
N LEU A 51 10.54 -1.70 7.73
CA LEU A 51 9.49 -2.68 7.52
C LEU A 51 8.16 -2.11 8.00
N ALA A 52 7.07 -2.52 7.37
CA ALA A 52 5.74 -2.14 7.78
C ALA A 52 5.39 -2.76 9.13
N ASP A 53 4.72 -1.98 9.98
CA ASP A 53 4.14 -2.45 11.22
C ASP A 53 2.76 -3.04 10.89
N LEU A 54 2.62 -4.36 11.05
CA LEU A 54 1.43 -5.08 10.60
C LEU A 54 0.18 -4.77 11.45
N ASP A 55 0.39 -4.23 12.65
CA ASP A 55 -0.67 -3.88 13.58
C ASP A 55 -1.16 -2.44 13.41
N LYS A 56 -0.50 -1.67 12.53
CA LYS A 56 -0.86 -0.30 12.18
C LYS A 56 -1.38 -0.22 10.75
N PRO A 57 -2.04 0.88 10.38
CA PRO A 57 -2.34 1.17 8.99
C PRO A 57 -1.06 1.27 8.14
N SER A 58 -1.19 0.95 6.85
CA SER A 58 -0.14 1.17 5.86
C SER A 58 0.26 2.65 5.77
N ASN A 59 1.51 2.92 5.40
CA ASN A 59 1.85 4.20 4.79
C ASN A 59 1.10 4.38 3.45
N THR A 60 1.02 5.61 2.96
CA THR A 60 0.43 5.89 1.65
C THR A 60 1.12 5.11 0.54
N ILE A 61 0.35 4.29 -0.18
CA ILE A 61 0.82 3.63 -1.39
C ILE A 61 0.81 4.66 -2.53
N VAL A 62 2.00 5.02 -2.99
CA VAL A 62 2.20 6.06 -4.01
C VAL A 62 2.28 5.46 -5.42
N ALA A 63 2.06 6.28 -6.45
CA ALA A 63 2.14 5.84 -7.85
C ALA A 63 3.48 5.18 -8.25
N ARG A 64 4.57 5.54 -7.56
CA ARG A 64 5.92 4.99 -7.77
C ARG A 64 6.22 3.71 -6.98
N TYR A 65 5.26 3.21 -6.20
CA TYR A 65 5.44 2.08 -5.30
C TYR A 65 6.04 0.86 -6.01
N GLY A 66 5.60 0.61 -7.25
CA GLY A 66 6.12 -0.46 -8.12
C GLY A 66 7.62 -0.44 -8.40
N LYS A 67 8.34 0.66 -8.11
CA LYS A 67 9.77 0.80 -8.37
C LYS A 67 10.63 0.02 -7.38
N ASP A 68 10.34 0.15 -6.09
CA ASP A 68 11.16 -0.43 -5.03
C ASP A 68 10.40 -0.74 -3.72
N GLY A 69 9.08 -0.51 -3.69
CA GLY A 69 8.17 -0.86 -2.59
C GLY A 69 8.45 -0.16 -1.26
N LYS A 70 9.35 0.81 -1.23
CA LYS A 70 9.95 1.34 0.01
C LYS A 70 8.92 1.84 1.01
N GLU A 71 7.80 2.37 0.54
CA GLU A 71 6.76 2.95 1.38
C GLU A 71 6.09 1.89 2.29
N CYS A 72 6.02 0.63 1.85
CA CYS A 72 5.40 -0.45 2.62
C CYS A 72 6.03 -1.79 2.22
N LEU A 73 7.02 -2.24 3.00
CA LEU A 73 7.68 -3.54 2.81
C LEU A 73 7.25 -4.49 3.93
N ILE A 74 6.72 -5.65 3.55
CA ILE A 74 6.28 -6.69 4.49
C ILE A 74 7.49 -7.56 4.85
N GLY A 75 7.80 -7.62 6.15
CA GLY A 75 8.87 -8.48 6.66
C GLY A 75 8.60 -9.96 6.36
N GLN A 76 9.66 -10.72 6.12
CA GLN A 76 9.60 -12.17 5.91
C GLN A 76 10.68 -12.83 6.75
N GLU A 77 10.42 -14.05 7.20
CA GLU A 77 11.44 -14.86 7.87
C GLU A 77 12.46 -15.38 6.84
N GLU A 78 13.74 -15.24 7.15
CA GLU A 78 14.89 -15.74 6.37
C GLU A 78 14.95 -15.30 4.89
N LYS A 79 14.14 -14.32 4.50
CA LYS A 79 14.07 -13.78 3.14
C LYS A 79 14.09 -12.25 3.17
N PRO A 80 14.52 -11.59 2.08
CA PRO A 80 14.25 -10.16 1.90
C PRO A 80 12.76 -9.86 2.08
N PRO A 81 12.39 -8.63 2.47
CA PRO A 81 10.98 -8.29 2.58
C PRO A 81 10.28 -8.31 1.22
N ARG A 82 8.97 -8.47 1.22
CA ARG A 82 8.16 -8.42 -0.02
C ARG A 82 7.43 -7.10 -0.15
N MET A 83 7.11 -6.76 -1.39
CA MET A 83 6.09 -5.76 -1.68
C MET A 83 4.70 -6.31 -1.38
N LEU A 84 3.72 -5.41 -1.26
CA LEU A 84 2.32 -5.76 -1.32
C LEU A 84 1.99 -6.35 -2.69
N THR A 85 1.12 -7.34 -2.73
CA THR A 85 0.59 -7.85 -4.00
C THR A 85 -0.36 -6.82 -4.62
N LEU A 86 -0.70 -7.00 -5.90
CA LEU A 86 -1.71 -6.16 -6.53
C LEU A 86 -3.08 -6.30 -5.84
N ARG A 87 -3.41 -7.48 -5.33
CA ARG A 87 -4.64 -7.73 -4.58
C ARG A 87 -4.62 -7.02 -3.24
N GLU A 88 -3.55 -7.15 -2.47
CA GLU A 88 -3.38 -6.44 -1.20
C GLU A 88 -3.45 -4.91 -1.40
N THR A 89 -2.83 -4.39 -2.47
CA THR A 89 -2.91 -2.96 -2.81
C THR A 89 -4.34 -2.53 -3.17
N ALA A 90 -5.09 -3.36 -3.89
CA ALA A 90 -6.49 -3.12 -4.20
C ALA A 90 -7.35 -3.06 -2.93
N ARG A 91 -7.11 -3.98 -1.98
CA ARG A 91 -7.77 -4.00 -0.67
C ARG A 91 -7.48 -2.76 0.16
N ILE A 92 -6.24 -2.27 0.17
CA ILE A 92 -5.88 -1.00 0.82
C ILE A 92 -6.72 0.17 0.28
N GLN A 93 -6.92 0.21 -1.04
CA GLN A 93 -7.74 1.24 -1.69
C GLN A 93 -9.25 0.97 -1.58
N GLY A 94 -9.66 -0.15 -0.97
CA GLY A 94 -11.06 -0.55 -0.77
C GLY A 94 -11.78 -1.03 -2.04
N PHE A 95 -11.04 -1.46 -3.06
CA PHE A 95 -11.65 -2.12 -4.22
C PHE A 95 -12.23 -3.47 -3.82
N PRO A 96 -13.35 -3.91 -4.45
CA PRO A 96 -13.95 -5.20 -4.17
C PRO A 96 -13.03 -6.36 -4.58
N GLU A 97 -13.19 -7.52 -3.94
CA GLU A 97 -12.42 -8.74 -4.28
C GLU A 97 -12.61 -9.17 -5.74
N THR A 98 -13.74 -8.83 -6.36
CA THR A 98 -14.02 -9.09 -7.79
C THR A 98 -13.27 -8.17 -8.75
N PHE A 99 -12.70 -7.06 -8.27
CA PHE A 99 -11.94 -6.13 -9.11
C PHE A 99 -10.70 -6.83 -9.68
N LYS A 100 -10.46 -6.71 -10.98
CA LYS A 100 -9.30 -7.32 -11.65
C LYS A 100 -8.20 -6.27 -11.81
N PRO A 101 -7.06 -6.39 -11.12
CA PRO A 101 -5.93 -5.49 -11.32
C PRO A 101 -5.41 -5.50 -12.77
N ALA A 102 -4.65 -4.47 -13.14
CA ALA A 102 -3.95 -4.45 -14.42
C ALA A 102 -3.05 -5.69 -14.59
N PRO A 103 -2.86 -6.17 -15.83
CA PRO A 103 -2.11 -7.41 -16.09
C PRO A 103 -0.63 -7.28 -15.75
N THR A 104 -0.07 -6.06 -15.75
CA THR A 104 1.32 -5.82 -15.38
C THR A 104 1.40 -5.16 -14.01
N ARG A 105 2.35 -5.62 -13.18
CA ARG A 105 2.61 -5.07 -11.83
C ARG A 105 2.87 -3.56 -11.87
N THR A 106 3.71 -3.10 -12.80
CA THR A 106 4.04 -1.67 -12.95
C THR A 106 2.79 -0.81 -13.17
N GLN A 107 1.90 -1.22 -14.08
CA GLN A 107 0.66 -0.48 -14.32
C GLN A 107 -0.29 -0.58 -13.13
N GLY A 108 -0.43 -1.77 -12.55
CA GLY A 108 -1.31 -2.00 -11.39
C GLY A 108 -0.94 -1.14 -10.20
N TYR A 109 0.34 -1.13 -9.80
CA TYR A 109 0.82 -0.27 -8.71
C TYR A 109 0.63 1.21 -9.03
N ARG A 110 0.88 1.63 -10.29
CA ARG A 110 0.68 3.02 -10.68
C ARG A 110 -0.79 3.44 -10.63
N GLN A 111 -1.71 2.56 -11.05
CA GLN A 111 -3.14 2.83 -11.02
C GLN A 111 -3.63 2.93 -9.58
N PHE A 112 -3.32 1.94 -8.73
CA PHE A 112 -3.75 1.97 -7.34
C PHE A 112 -3.10 3.11 -6.54
N GLY A 113 -1.82 3.41 -6.80
CA GLY A 113 -1.13 4.52 -6.13
C GLY A 113 -1.58 5.93 -6.59
N ASN A 114 -2.32 6.03 -7.70
CA ASN A 114 -3.00 7.26 -8.14
C ASN A 114 -4.50 7.25 -7.83
N SER A 115 -5.04 6.13 -7.34
CA SER A 115 -6.47 6.01 -7.07
C SER A 115 -6.85 6.76 -5.81
N VAL A 116 -8.10 7.18 -5.75
CA VAL A 116 -8.75 7.61 -4.50
C VAL A 116 -9.37 6.37 -3.86
N ALA A 117 -9.28 6.25 -2.54
CA ALA A 117 -9.87 5.15 -1.81
C ALA A 117 -11.38 5.04 -2.09
N VAL A 118 -11.84 3.87 -2.53
CA VAL A 118 -13.22 3.61 -2.94
C VAL A 118 -14.23 3.98 -1.86
N PRO A 119 -14.03 3.67 -0.55
CA PRO A 119 -14.98 4.07 0.48
C PRO A 119 -15.18 5.59 0.60
N VAL A 120 -14.14 6.38 0.30
CA VAL A 120 -14.22 7.85 0.27
C VAL A 120 -15.09 8.31 -0.88
N VAL A 121 -14.87 7.76 -2.07
CA VAL A 121 -15.68 8.07 -3.25
C VAL A 121 -17.15 7.67 -3.03
N THR A 122 -17.41 6.51 -2.44
CA THR A 122 -18.77 6.05 -2.11
C THR A 122 -19.48 7.02 -1.18
N LYS A 123 -18.86 7.42 -0.05
CA LYS A 123 -19.46 8.37 0.89
C LYS A 123 -19.72 9.73 0.27
N LEU A 124 -18.81 10.21 -0.59
CA LEU A 124 -19.00 11.46 -1.32
C LEU A 124 -20.19 11.37 -2.29
N ALA A 125 -20.27 10.28 -3.06
CA ALA A 125 -21.37 10.05 -3.99
C ALA A 125 -22.73 9.97 -3.29
N GLU A 126 -22.81 9.31 -2.13
CA GLU A 126 -24.03 9.28 -1.30
C GLU A 126 -24.49 10.68 -0.89
N LYS A 127 -23.56 11.57 -0.51
CA LYS A 127 -23.89 12.95 -0.14
C LYS A 127 -24.34 13.79 -1.33
N ILE A 128 -23.65 13.65 -2.47
CA ILE A 128 -24.05 14.32 -3.72
C ILE A 128 -25.46 13.86 -4.11
N LYS A 129 -25.73 12.55 -4.13
CA LYS A 129 -27.05 11.99 -4.42
C LYS A 129 -28.12 12.55 -3.47
N SER A 130 -27.87 12.52 -2.16
CA SER A 130 -28.81 13.06 -1.17
C SER A 130 -29.11 14.55 -1.37
N TYR A 131 -28.13 15.34 -1.82
CA TYR A 131 -28.35 16.75 -2.13
C TYR A 131 -29.22 16.90 -3.39
N LEU A 132 -28.91 16.14 -4.45
CA LEU A 132 -29.67 16.17 -5.70
C LEU A 132 -31.12 15.69 -5.51
N ASP A 133 -31.35 14.67 -4.68
CA ASP A 133 -32.69 14.15 -4.36
C ASP A 133 -33.57 15.16 -3.59
N ARG A 134 -32.98 16.25 -3.07
CA ARG A 134 -33.69 17.34 -2.35
C ARG A 134 -33.96 18.57 -3.21
N LEU A 135 -33.41 18.63 -4.44
CA LEU A 135 -33.70 19.68 -5.42
C LEU A 135 -35.02 19.37 -6.13
#